data_AF-A0A0Q7K8Y6-F1
#
_entry.id   AF-A0A0Q7K8Y6-F1
#
_cell.length_a   1.000
_cell.length_b   1.000
_cell.length_c   1.000
_cell.angle_alpha   90.00
_cell.angle_beta   90.00
_cell.angle_gamma   90.00
#
_symmetry.space_group_name_H-M   'P 1'
#
loop_
_entity.id
_entity.type
_entity.pdbx_description
1 polymer ?
#
loop_
_entity_poly.entity_id
_entity_poly.type
_entity_poly.pdbx_seq_one_letter_code
_entity_poly.pdbx_strand_id
1 'polypeptide(L)'
;MPCLLTRAVAALIAAVAVASCTAAPDGQGDAASDGTRSWGHEVEGAADAVWALGPGQPISTTSTSFTALVTRLGCNDGVTGDVVDPVVRTSRTRIVVTFQVTPGEPGAARCPGNRALPYVVDLEDPVGRRQLVDGRCLPDGAAETT
;
A
#
# COMPACT_ATOMS: atom_id res chain seq x y z
N MET A 1 12.17 -8.78 2.34
CA MET A 1 11.81 -9.23 3.69
C MET A 1 10.32 -9.56 3.64
N PRO A 2 9.92 -10.83 3.82
CA PRO A 2 8.49 -11.20 3.86
C PRO A 2 7.82 -10.42 4.99
N CYS A 3 6.54 -10.02 4.83
CA CYS A 3 5.80 -9.25 5.83
C CYS A 3 5.93 -9.96 7.21
N LEU A 4 6.79 -9.46 8.10
CA LEU A 4 7.05 -10.07 9.41
C LEU A 4 5.88 -9.72 10.33
N LEU A 5 4.94 -10.65 10.51
CA LEU A 5 3.81 -10.54 11.43
C LEU A 5 4.29 -10.34 12.87
N THR A 6 4.07 -9.17 13.44
CA THR A 6 4.15 -8.97 14.90
C THR A 6 2.74 -9.11 15.47
N ARG A 7 2.48 -10.21 16.18
CA ARG A 7 1.21 -10.45 16.88
C ARG A 7 1.08 -9.47 18.04
N ALA A 8 0.15 -8.51 17.96
CA ALA A 8 -0.30 -7.74 19.11
C ALA A 8 -1.59 -8.36 19.64
N VAL A 9 -1.53 -8.89 20.87
CA VAL A 9 -2.71 -9.26 21.66
C VAL A 9 -3.32 -7.97 22.20
N ALA A 10 -4.60 -7.72 21.93
CA ALA A 10 -5.36 -6.67 22.60
C ALA A 10 -6.68 -7.25 23.11
N ALA A 11 -6.85 -7.21 24.42
CA ALA A 11 -8.01 -7.70 25.15
C ALA A 11 -9.14 -6.62 25.21
N LEU A 12 -10.37 -7.10 25.09
CA LEU A 12 -11.65 -6.65 25.69
C LEU A 12 -11.73 -5.24 26.30
N ILE A 13 -12.64 -4.41 25.77
CA ILE A 13 -13.38 -3.40 26.55
C ILE A 13 -14.86 -3.35 26.11
N ALA A 14 -15.74 -3.32 27.12
CA ALA A 14 -17.18 -3.49 27.09
C ALA A 14 -17.99 -2.33 26.48
N ALA A 15 -19.21 -2.66 26.04
CA ALA A 15 -20.22 -1.75 25.49
C ALA A 15 -20.86 -0.85 26.55
N VAL A 16 -21.10 0.42 26.20
CA VAL A 16 -22.12 1.28 26.80
C VAL A 16 -22.82 2.04 25.68
N ALA A 17 -24.13 1.81 25.54
CA ALA A 17 -25.01 2.58 24.66
C ALA A 17 -25.67 3.71 25.46
N VAL A 18 -25.59 4.94 24.97
CA VAL A 18 -26.47 6.04 25.39
C VAL A 18 -26.96 6.76 24.14
N ALA A 19 -28.28 6.76 23.96
CA ALA A 19 -28.98 7.50 22.93
C ALA A 19 -29.24 8.94 23.37
N SER A 20 -28.96 9.92 22.51
CA SER A 20 -29.57 11.25 22.59
C SER A 20 -29.50 11.94 21.23
N CYS A 21 -30.67 12.28 20.70
CA CYS A 21 -30.89 12.96 19.44
C CYS A 21 -30.80 14.47 19.67
N THR A 22 -29.88 15.16 19.00
CA THR A 22 -29.91 16.63 18.85
C THR A 22 -29.52 16.98 17.42
N ALA A 23 -30.41 17.66 16.70
CA ALA A 23 -30.18 18.18 15.36
C ALA A 23 -29.61 19.62 15.40
N ALA A 24 -28.90 19.97 14.32
CA ALA A 24 -28.33 21.26 13.90
C ALA A 24 -26.89 21.59 14.36
N PRO A 25 -26.10 22.40 13.61
CA PRO A 25 -26.25 22.90 12.22
C PRO A 25 -25.19 22.34 11.25
N ASP A 26 -25.38 22.55 9.95
CA ASP A 26 -24.39 22.30 8.89
C ASP A 26 -23.15 23.20 9.08
N GLY A 27 -22.26 22.80 9.98
CA GLY A 27 -20.87 23.20 9.96
C GLY A 27 -20.12 22.21 9.08
N GLN A 28 -19.86 22.58 7.82
CA GLN A 28 -18.76 22.00 7.05
C GLN A 28 -17.47 22.33 7.81
N GLY A 29 -17.15 21.48 8.80
CA GLY A 29 -15.85 21.46 9.43
C GLY A 29 -14.89 20.96 8.36
N ASP A 30 -13.99 21.83 7.92
CA ASP A 30 -12.76 21.42 7.29
C ASP A 30 -12.16 20.33 8.17
N ALA A 31 -12.28 19.07 7.72
CA ALA A 31 -11.67 17.95 8.39
C ALA A 31 -10.20 18.32 8.56
N ALA A 32 -9.70 18.31 9.80
CA ALA A 32 -8.29 18.49 10.07
C ALA A 32 -7.54 17.54 9.13
N SER A 33 -6.89 18.10 8.12
CA SER A 33 -6.05 17.32 7.21
C SER A 33 -5.06 16.60 8.11
N ASP A 34 -5.15 15.28 8.23
CA ASP A 34 -4.24 14.47 9.06
C ASP A 34 -2.79 14.48 8.53
N GLY A 35 -2.45 15.46 7.68
CA GLY A 35 -1.20 15.53 6.95
C GLY A 35 -1.02 14.40 5.95
N THR A 36 -2.08 13.62 5.68
CA THR A 36 -2.03 12.53 4.71
C THR A 36 -2.30 13.08 3.32
N ARG A 37 -1.36 12.86 2.39
CA ARG A 37 -1.52 13.16 0.95
C ARG A 37 -1.51 11.86 0.16
N SER A 38 -2.29 11.80 -0.90
CA SER A 38 -2.35 10.63 -1.77
C SER A 38 -2.39 11.02 -3.23
N TRP A 39 -1.67 10.29 -4.07
CA TRP A 39 -1.74 10.39 -5.52
C TRP A 39 -1.69 9.00 -6.16
N GLY A 40 -2.02 8.94 -7.45
CA GLY A 40 -2.32 7.69 -8.14
C GLY A 40 -3.74 7.20 -7.86
N HIS A 41 -4.15 6.13 -8.54
CA HIS A 41 -5.46 5.52 -8.39
C HIS A 41 -5.33 4.00 -8.61
N GLU A 42 -6.12 3.21 -7.87
CA GLU A 42 -6.18 1.78 -8.12
C GLU A 42 -6.91 1.51 -9.44
N VAL A 43 -6.31 0.72 -10.31
CA VAL A 43 -6.92 0.32 -11.58
C VAL A 43 -7.88 -0.84 -11.33
N GLU A 44 -9.15 -0.63 -11.68
CA GLU A 44 -10.17 -1.69 -11.61
C GLU A 44 -9.80 -2.86 -12.53
N GLY A 45 -9.92 -4.08 -12.00
CA GLY A 45 -9.58 -5.30 -12.74
C GLY A 45 -8.08 -5.54 -12.90
N ALA A 46 -7.20 -4.70 -12.35
CA ALA A 46 -5.77 -5.02 -12.21
C ALA A 46 -5.55 -5.97 -11.01
N ALA A 47 -4.45 -6.72 -11.06
CA ALA A 47 -4.07 -7.62 -9.99
C ALA A 47 -3.07 -6.97 -9.03
N ASP A 48 -3.07 -7.44 -7.79
CA ASP A 48 -2.17 -6.92 -6.77
C ASP A 48 -0.72 -7.33 -6.99
N ALA A 49 0.18 -6.42 -6.65
CA ALA A 49 1.62 -6.65 -6.67
C ALA A 49 2.27 -6.16 -5.38
N VAL A 50 3.25 -6.93 -4.92
CA VAL A 50 4.13 -6.57 -3.80
C VAL A 50 5.43 -5.99 -4.35
N TRP A 51 6.15 -5.25 -3.52
CA TRP A 51 7.41 -4.66 -3.94
C TRP A 51 8.49 -4.68 -2.85
N ALA A 52 9.73 -4.58 -3.30
CA ALA A 52 10.90 -4.38 -2.47
C ALA A 52 11.80 -3.30 -3.07
N LEU A 53 12.68 -2.70 -2.27
CA LEU A 53 13.71 -1.82 -2.82
C LEU A 53 14.66 -2.61 -3.72
N GLY A 54 14.97 -2.06 -4.90
CA GLY A 54 16.09 -2.49 -5.73
C GLY A 54 17.41 -2.58 -4.96
N PRO A 55 18.27 -3.57 -5.29
CA PRO A 55 19.48 -3.87 -4.54
C PRO A 55 20.50 -2.74 -4.67
N GLY A 56 21.20 -2.45 -3.57
CA GLY A 56 22.34 -1.52 -3.56
C GLY A 56 21.98 -0.05 -3.79
N GLN A 57 20.70 0.31 -3.90
CA GLN A 57 20.30 1.71 -4.04
C GLN A 57 20.37 2.42 -2.66
N PRO A 58 21.10 3.55 -2.56
CA PRO A 58 21.07 4.35 -1.36
C PRO A 58 19.78 5.17 -1.30
N ILE A 59 18.94 4.93 -0.29
CA ILE A 59 17.80 5.80 0.04
C ILE A 59 18.19 6.66 1.23
N SER A 60 18.17 7.98 1.04
CA SER A 60 18.47 8.95 2.08
C SER A 60 17.23 9.77 2.44
N THR A 61 17.37 10.62 3.45
CA THR A 61 16.32 11.57 3.85
C THR A 61 16.02 12.61 2.78
N THR A 62 16.89 12.79 1.79
CA THR A 62 16.74 13.76 0.70
C THR A 62 16.29 13.12 -0.62
N SER A 63 16.18 11.79 -0.69
CA SER A 63 15.72 11.09 -1.89
C SER A 63 14.29 11.48 -2.23
N THR A 64 14.03 11.90 -3.47
CA THR A 64 12.69 12.15 -4.00
C THR A 64 12.22 11.06 -4.97
N SER A 65 13.03 10.02 -5.17
CA SER A 65 12.66 8.85 -5.97
C SER A 65 13.42 7.61 -5.50
N PHE A 66 12.89 6.45 -5.87
CA PHE A 66 13.55 5.16 -5.65
C PHE A 66 13.07 4.11 -6.66
N THR A 67 13.88 3.08 -6.87
CA THR A 67 13.50 1.94 -7.71
C THR A 67 12.84 0.86 -6.87
N ALA A 68 11.57 0.59 -7.13
CA ALA A 68 10.85 -0.58 -6.61
C ALA A 68 11.05 -1.78 -7.53
N LEU A 69 11.30 -2.95 -6.96
CA LEU A 69 11.20 -4.24 -7.64
C LEU A 69 9.83 -4.82 -7.37
N VAL A 70 8.95 -4.73 -8.37
CA VAL A 70 7.53 -5.07 -8.30
C VAL A 70 7.32 -6.49 -8.77
N THR A 71 6.57 -7.28 -8.01
CA THR A 71 6.26 -8.67 -8.31
C THR A 71 4.78 -8.90 -8.07
N ARG A 72 4.09 -9.46 -9.08
CA ARG A 72 2.69 -9.88 -8.93
C ARG A 72 2.54 -10.82 -7.75
N LEU A 73 1.48 -10.63 -6.97
CA LEU A 73 1.16 -11.48 -5.83
C LEU A 73 0.53 -12.82 -6.27
N GLY A 74 -0.45 -12.78 -7.19
CA GLY A 74 -1.11 -13.97 -7.75
C GLY A 74 -0.21 -14.83 -8.65
N CYS A 75 -0.48 -16.12 -8.76
CA CYS A 75 0.30 -17.05 -9.58
C CYS A 75 0.07 -16.79 -11.07
N ASN A 76 1.13 -16.61 -11.86
CA ASN A 76 0.99 -16.30 -13.30
C ASN A 76 2.11 -16.92 -14.15
N ASP A 77 2.44 -18.19 -13.94
CA ASP A 77 3.45 -18.93 -14.70
C ASP A 77 4.82 -18.23 -14.80
N GLY A 78 5.15 -17.41 -13.80
CA GLY A 78 6.41 -16.67 -13.72
C GLY A 78 6.36 -15.23 -14.24
N VAL A 79 5.19 -14.74 -14.65
CA VAL A 79 5.02 -13.43 -15.29
C VAL A 79 4.36 -12.43 -14.35
N THR A 80 5.01 -11.29 -14.10
CA THR A 80 4.39 -10.21 -13.31
C THR A 80 3.29 -9.48 -14.09
N GLY A 81 3.49 -9.26 -15.39
CA GLY A 81 2.61 -8.42 -16.22
C GLY A 81 3.16 -7.01 -16.34
N ASP A 82 2.33 -6.08 -16.77
CA ASP A 82 2.67 -4.66 -16.89
C ASP A 82 2.41 -3.96 -15.56
N VAL A 83 3.40 -3.25 -15.04
CA VAL A 83 3.26 -2.47 -13.80
C VAL A 83 2.51 -1.18 -14.13
N VAL A 84 1.41 -0.93 -13.42
CA VAL A 84 0.66 0.34 -13.54
C VAL A 84 1.17 1.37 -12.53
N ASP A 85 0.78 2.62 -12.70
CA ASP A 85 1.14 3.69 -11.79
C ASP A 85 0.64 3.38 -10.36
N PRO A 86 1.52 3.44 -9.34
CA PRO A 86 1.14 3.05 -8.00
C PRO A 86 0.29 4.11 -7.31
N VAL A 87 -0.53 3.66 -6.37
CA VAL A 87 -1.11 4.55 -5.37
C VAL A 87 -0.06 4.84 -4.30
N VAL A 88 0.27 6.11 -4.12
CA VAL A 88 1.20 6.56 -3.09
C VAL A 88 0.45 7.37 -2.06
N ARG A 89 0.56 6.98 -0.78
CA ARG A 89 -0.01 7.68 0.36
C ARG A 89 1.09 8.08 1.32
N THR A 90 1.28 9.38 1.52
CA THR A 90 2.27 9.93 2.44
C THR A 90 1.61 10.42 3.70
N SER A 91 2.29 10.24 4.83
CA SER A 91 1.93 10.74 6.15
C SER A 91 3.18 11.31 6.83
N ARG A 92 3.04 11.78 8.08
CA ARG A 92 4.17 12.26 8.89
C ARG A 92 5.26 11.21 9.13
N THR A 93 4.91 9.92 9.15
CA THR A 93 5.83 8.84 9.56
C THR A 93 6.07 7.78 8.49
N ARG A 94 5.22 7.71 7.46
CA ARG A 94 5.25 6.65 6.44
C ARG A 94 4.94 7.19 5.05
N ILE A 95 5.52 6.54 4.06
CA ILE A 95 5.17 6.61 2.64
C ILE A 95 4.74 5.20 2.26
N VAL A 96 3.45 5.02 2.03
CA VAL A 96 2.86 3.75 1.62
C VAL A 96 2.75 3.76 0.10
N VAL A 97 3.34 2.78 -0.56
CA VAL A 97 3.27 2.61 -2.01
C VAL A 97 2.56 1.29 -2.28
N THR A 98 1.50 1.33 -3.08
CA THR A 98 0.66 0.17 -3.41
C THR A 98 0.71 -0.03 -4.92
N PHE A 99 1.22 -1.17 -5.34
CA PHE A 99 1.32 -1.52 -6.76
C PHE A 99 0.20 -2.45 -7.19
N GLN A 100 -0.17 -2.29 -8.45
CA GLN A 100 -0.98 -3.21 -9.21
C GLN A 100 -0.29 -3.53 -10.55
N VAL A 101 -0.75 -4.59 -11.20
CA VAL A 101 -0.26 -5.05 -12.50
C VAL A 101 -1.41 -5.47 -13.40
N THR A 102 -1.24 -5.30 -14.71
CA THR A 102 -2.19 -5.75 -15.74
C THR A 102 -1.60 -6.89 -16.58
N PRO A 103 -2.45 -7.77 -17.16
CA PRO A 103 -3.89 -7.91 -16.94
C PRO A 103 -4.22 -8.33 -15.49
N GLY A 104 -5.50 -8.45 -15.14
CA GLY A 104 -5.96 -8.89 -13.81
C GLY A 104 -5.55 -10.32 -13.43
N GLU A 105 -6.37 -10.99 -12.62
CA GLU A 105 -6.07 -12.37 -12.19
C GLU A 105 -5.94 -13.28 -13.43
N PRO A 106 -4.81 -13.97 -13.59
CA PRO A 106 -4.70 -14.96 -14.65
C PRO A 106 -5.69 -16.09 -14.41
N GLY A 107 -6.05 -16.80 -15.46
CA GLY A 107 -6.84 -18.02 -15.34
C GLY A 107 -6.07 -19.13 -14.62
N ALA A 108 -6.23 -20.38 -15.05
CA ALA A 108 -5.44 -21.48 -14.50
C ALA A 108 -3.93 -21.27 -14.80
N ALA A 109 -3.15 -20.93 -13.78
CA ALA A 109 -1.70 -20.68 -13.87
C ALA A 109 -0.92 -21.43 -12.79
N ARG A 110 0.35 -21.74 -13.06
CA ARG A 110 1.25 -22.36 -12.06
C ARG A 110 1.95 -21.31 -11.21
N CYS A 111 2.50 -21.73 -10.07
CA CYS A 111 3.14 -20.87 -9.07
C CYS A 111 4.67 -21.07 -8.97
N PRO A 112 5.47 -20.86 -10.05
CA PRO A 112 6.92 -20.90 -9.93
C PRO A 112 7.52 -19.67 -9.22
N GLY A 113 6.68 -18.69 -8.85
CA GLY A 113 7.08 -17.34 -8.44
C GLY A 113 7.27 -16.42 -9.65
N ASN A 114 6.84 -15.17 -9.54
CA ASN A 114 6.84 -14.23 -10.66
C ASN A 114 8.15 -13.42 -10.74
N ARG A 115 8.57 -13.06 -11.96
CA ARG A 115 9.76 -12.22 -12.19
C ARG A 115 9.54 -10.81 -11.65
N ALA A 116 10.46 -10.32 -10.81
CA ALA A 116 10.45 -8.93 -10.37
C ALA A 116 10.75 -7.95 -11.53
N LEU A 117 10.01 -6.85 -11.61
CA LEU A 117 10.20 -5.78 -12.60
C LEU A 117 10.58 -4.47 -11.90
N PRO A 118 11.60 -3.76 -12.38
CA PRO A 118 11.95 -2.45 -11.84
C PRO A 118 10.90 -1.40 -12.23
N TYR A 119 10.50 -0.56 -11.28
CA TYR A 119 9.67 0.62 -11.49
C TYR A 119 10.28 1.79 -10.69
N VAL A 120 10.42 2.97 -11.30
CA VAL A 120 10.90 4.16 -10.59
C VAL A 120 9.71 4.89 -10.00
N VAL A 121 9.66 4.96 -8.67
CA VAL A 121 8.65 5.72 -7.94
C VAL A 121 9.17 7.13 -7.70
N ASP A 122 8.44 8.11 -8.22
CA ASP A 122 8.67 9.52 -7.91
C ASP A 122 7.81 9.97 -6.72
N LEU A 123 8.40 10.79 -5.85
CA LEU A 123 7.78 11.32 -4.65
C LEU A 123 7.66 12.84 -4.76
N GLU A 124 6.50 13.37 -4.36
CA GLU A 124 6.29 14.82 -4.32
C GLU A 124 7.19 15.55 -3.33
N ASP A 125 7.62 14.87 -2.25
CA ASP A 125 8.65 15.39 -1.33
C ASP A 125 9.69 14.35 -0.92
N PRO A 126 10.86 14.81 -0.43
CA PRO A 126 11.94 13.94 -0.03
C PRO A 126 11.54 12.94 1.06
N VAL A 127 11.94 11.68 0.97
CA VAL A 127 11.59 10.59 1.92
C VAL A 127 11.67 11.04 3.38
N GLY A 128 12.67 11.85 3.73
CA GLY A 128 12.84 12.34 5.10
C GLY A 128 13.12 11.19 6.05
N ARG A 129 12.53 11.23 7.24
CA ARG A 129 12.63 10.14 8.23
C ARG A 129 11.47 9.13 8.11
N ARG A 130 10.69 9.19 7.03
CA ARG A 130 9.50 8.37 6.82
C ARG A 130 9.91 6.96 6.41
N GLN A 131 9.17 5.97 6.87
CA GLN A 131 9.34 4.58 6.45
C GLN A 131 8.69 4.39 5.08
N LEU A 132 9.38 3.71 4.16
CA LEU A 132 8.76 3.23 2.93
C LEU A 132 8.08 1.90 3.21
N VAL A 133 6.80 1.78 2.87
CA VAL A 133 5.96 0.63 3.23
C VAL A 133 5.19 0.13 2.00
N ASP A 134 5.16 -1.18 1.82
CA ASP A 134 4.27 -1.82 0.85
C ASP A 134 2.84 -1.81 1.37
N GLY A 135 1.93 -1.17 0.62
CA GLY A 135 0.51 -1.11 0.96
C GLY A 135 -0.16 -2.47 1.06
N ARG A 136 0.30 -3.47 0.28
CA ARG A 136 -0.22 -4.84 0.32
C ARG A 136 0.22 -5.61 1.57
N CYS A 137 1.19 -5.11 2.34
CA CYS A 137 1.56 -5.67 3.65
C CYS A 137 0.81 -5.01 4.83
N LEU A 138 -0.07 -4.01 4.60
CA LEU A 138 -0.85 -3.41 5.67
C LEU A 138 -2.12 -4.23 5.99
N PRO A 139 -2.54 -4.31 7.26
CA PRO A 139 -3.71 -5.10 7.68
C PRO A 139 -5.04 -4.62 7.07
N ASP A 140 -5.09 -3.40 6.55
CA ASP A 140 -6.27 -2.84 5.87
C ASP A 140 -6.30 -3.19 4.36
N GLY A 141 -5.33 -3.99 3.87
CA GLY A 141 -5.27 -4.54 2.51
C GLY A 141 -5.81 -5.97 2.45
N ALA A 142 -6.99 -6.18 3.06
CA ALA A 142 -7.58 -7.46 3.42
C ALA A 142 -7.57 -8.54 2.31
N ALA A 143 -6.48 -9.32 2.26
CA ALA A 143 -6.61 -10.77 2.18
C ALA A 143 -7.09 -11.27 3.55
N GLU A 144 -8.38 -11.17 3.83
CA GLU A 144 -9.00 -11.99 4.88
C GLU A 144 -9.02 -13.43 4.36
N THR A 145 -8.02 -14.23 4.75
CA THR A 145 -8.05 -15.67 4.48
C THR A 145 -8.91 -16.33 5.57
N THR A 146 -10.07 -16.87 5.19
CA THR A 146 -10.84 -17.83 5.99
C THR A 146 -10.22 -19.22 5.87
#